data_AF-A0A7C3NKD9-F1
#
_entry.id   AF-A0A7C3NKD9-F1
#
_cell.length_a   1.000
_cell.length_b   1.000
_cell.length_c   1.000
_cell.angle_alpha   90.00
_cell.angle_beta   90.00
_cell.angle_gamma   90.00
#
_symmetry.space_group_name_H-M   'P 1'
#
loop_
_entity.id
_entity.type
_entity.pdbx_description
1 polymer ?
#
loop_
_entity_poly.entity_id
_entity_poly.type
_entity_poly.pdbx_seq_one_letter_code
_entity_poly.pdbx_strand_id
1 'polypeptide(L)'
;RTPLRLIHGTRSGFAIYPDALHQLFDTCMANVGVKEVRISDSWNDARDWAWRVKQAKNAGLKPIINLIYTVSPRHTDEYYANKVRDAFALNVDRVIFKDPGGLLTPERTRTAVPAILKAAGGKIVELHTHCTTGLGVLCCLEAIKAGMHHINTAIPPLANGSGNPSIFSVAMNARALGFKTAINEEPLRRAAAFLSACARQENLPAGVTPEYDYSQYLHQIPGGMISNLRYQLGRVGMAHKLDETLAEAAQVRADFGYPIMVTPLSQFVGSQAAINVIVGERYKEVTDQSIEYAMGIWGKEGADLMDPDVKDKILKRSRAREIAERPHPSDSLEDLRKKYAADGASDEELLLRFFSSKEDVARMRAAGPPRRYSASHPVVNLVEDLSKNGKRRSVTIQQANFRLRLEKRQSL
;
A
#
# COMPACT_ATOMS: atom_id res chain seq x y z
N ARG A 1 -13.15 22.35 4.50
CA ARG A 1 -13.39 20.90 4.76
C ARG A 1 -12.26 20.12 4.07
N THR A 2 -11.76 19.05 4.69
CA THR A 2 -10.63 18.24 4.17
C THR A 2 -11.14 17.24 3.12
N PRO A 3 -10.59 17.20 1.89
CA PRO A 3 -11.03 16.26 0.86
C PRO A 3 -10.64 14.82 1.23
N LEU A 4 -11.56 13.88 1.08
CA LEU A 4 -11.26 12.45 1.19
C LEU A 4 -10.55 11.98 -0.07
N ARG A 5 -9.45 11.25 0.14
CA ARG A 5 -8.59 10.72 -0.91
C ARG A 5 -8.52 9.20 -0.83
N LEU A 6 -8.82 8.56 -1.95
CA LEU A 6 -8.72 7.13 -2.15
C LEU A 6 -7.38 6.79 -2.82
N ILE A 7 -6.79 5.65 -2.49
CA ILE A 7 -5.75 5.03 -3.30
C ILE A 7 -6.42 3.90 -4.08
N HIS A 8 -6.37 3.98 -5.41
CA HIS A 8 -6.96 2.99 -6.27
C HIS A 8 -5.87 2.36 -7.15
N GLY A 9 -5.86 1.04 -7.27
CA GLY A 9 -5.11 0.29 -8.28
C GLY A 9 -6.10 -0.39 -9.21
N THR A 10 -5.74 -0.61 -10.48
CA THR A 10 -6.55 -1.38 -11.46
C THR A 10 -6.78 -2.82 -11.04
N ARG A 11 -5.94 -3.31 -10.12
CA ARG A 11 -5.79 -4.72 -9.76
C ARG A 11 -5.57 -4.80 -8.26
N SER A 12 -6.62 -4.66 -7.46
CA SER A 12 -6.49 -5.02 -6.04
C SER A 12 -6.39 -6.54 -5.95
N GLY A 13 -5.28 -7.09 -5.48
CA GLY A 13 -5.08 -8.54 -5.45
C GLY A 13 -4.39 -9.09 -6.71
N PHE A 14 -4.67 -10.36 -7.03
CA PHE A 14 -3.93 -11.17 -8.01
C PHE A 14 -4.70 -11.43 -9.32
N ALA A 15 -5.77 -10.68 -9.57
CA ALA A 15 -6.61 -10.85 -10.75
C ALA A 15 -6.81 -9.53 -11.51
N ILE A 16 -7.05 -9.64 -12.80
CA ILE A 16 -7.53 -8.53 -13.64
C ILE A 16 -9.05 -8.51 -13.52
N TYR A 17 -9.61 -7.31 -13.38
CA TYR A 17 -11.04 -7.12 -13.21
C TYR A 17 -11.64 -6.50 -14.47
N PRO A 18 -12.92 -6.80 -14.78
CA PRO A 18 -13.60 -6.15 -15.89
C PRO A 18 -13.65 -4.64 -15.71
N ASP A 19 -13.47 -3.90 -16.81
CA ASP A 19 -13.52 -2.43 -16.84
C ASP A 19 -14.80 -1.86 -16.21
N ALA A 20 -15.93 -2.54 -16.42
CA ALA A 20 -17.23 -2.16 -15.88
C ALA A 20 -17.22 -2.09 -14.34
N LEU A 21 -16.48 -2.99 -13.68
CA LEU A 21 -16.37 -2.99 -12.23
C LEU A 21 -15.50 -1.82 -11.72
N HIS A 22 -14.42 -1.48 -12.42
CA HIS A 22 -13.61 -0.31 -12.08
C HIS A 22 -14.42 0.99 -12.20
N GLN A 23 -15.22 1.13 -13.26
CA GLN A 23 -16.10 2.29 -13.45
C GLN A 23 -17.17 2.38 -12.35
N LEU A 24 -17.77 1.24 -11.99
CA LEU A 24 -18.72 1.16 -10.88
C LEU A 24 -18.07 1.56 -9.55
N PHE A 25 -16.86 1.07 -9.28
CA PHE A 25 -16.12 1.39 -8.06
C PHE A 25 -15.85 2.89 -7.93
N ASP A 26 -15.32 3.53 -8.98
CA ASP A 26 -15.08 4.98 -8.97
C ASP A 26 -16.39 5.77 -8.73
N THR A 27 -17.48 5.34 -9.36
CA THR A 27 -18.82 5.95 -9.20
C THR A 27 -19.33 5.83 -7.75
N CYS A 28 -19.28 4.63 -7.17
CA CYS A 28 -19.66 4.41 -5.77
C CYS A 28 -18.80 5.25 -4.81
N MET A 29 -17.48 5.33 -5.05
CA MET A 29 -16.57 6.13 -4.22
C MET A 29 -16.90 7.63 -4.28
N ALA A 30 -17.21 8.15 -5.47
CA ALA A 30 -17.66 9.52 -5.63
C ALA A 30 -18.98 9.79 -4.88
N ASN A 31 -19.95 8.86 -4.98
CA ASN A 31 -21.26 8.94 -4.34
C ASN A 31 -21.17 8.98 -2.81
N VAL A 32 -20.24 8.22 -2.20
CA VAL A 32 -20.02 8.24 -0.74
C VAL A 32 -19.15 9.43 -0.26
N GLY A 33 -18.75 10.31 -1.18
CA GLY A 33 -18.11 11.59 -0.85
C GLY A 33 -16.59 11.64 -1.03
N VAL A 34 -15.96 10.62 -1.61
CA VAL A 34 -14.55 10.71 -2.04
C VAL A 34 -14.42 11.79 -3.11
N LYS A 35 -13.34 12.58 -3.06
CA LYS A 35 -13.10 13.68 -4.02
C LYS A 35 -11.86 13.50 -4.86
N GLU A 36 -10.87 12.77 -4.33
CA GLU A 36 -9.57 12.58 -4.98
C GLU A 36 -9.25 11.10 -5.08
N VAL A 37 -8.68 10.67 -6.20
CA VAL A 37 -8.23 9.30 -6.40
C VAL A 37 -6.78 9.27 -6.84
N ARG A 38 -5.95 8.53 -6.10
CA ARG A 38 -4.56 8.29 -6.45
C ARG A 38 -4.46 7.07 -7.35
N ILE A 39 -4.04 7.27 -8.58
CA ILE A 39 -3.87 6.25 -9.61
C ILE A 39 -2.43 5.77 -9.58
N SER A 40 -2.24 4.45 -9.44
CA SER A 40 -0.92 3.82 -9.42
C SER A 40 -0.86 2.73 -10.48
N ASP A 41 0.24 2.68 -11.22
CA ASP A 41 0.55 1.58 -12.12
C ASP A 41 1.91 0.98 -11.74
N SER A 42 2.05 -0.34 -11.82
CA SER A 42 3.26 -1.05 -11.35
C SER A 42 4.46 -0.91 -12.30
N TRP A 43 4.28 -0.24 -13.44
CA TRP A 43 5.32 0.12 -14.42
C TRP A 43 5.47 1.63 -14.63
N ASN A 44 4.59 2.44 -14.02
CA ASN A 44 4.37 3.83 -14.41
C ASN A 44 4.02 3.95 -15.92
N ASP A 45 3.17 3.07 -16.44
CA ASP A 45 2.71 3.10 -17.82
C ASP A 45 1.68 4.22 -18.03
N ALA A 46 2.05 5.19 -18.87
CA ALA A 46 1.21 6.34 -19.18
C ALA A 46 -0.10 5.95 -19.90
N ARG A 47 -0.14 4.80 -20.58
CA ARG A 47 -1.34 4.30 -21.27
C ARG A 47 -2.40 3.84 -20.26
N ASP A 48 -1.98 3.10 -19.24
CA ASP A 48 -2.87 2.70 -18.13
C ASP A 48 -3.37 3.95 -17.40
N TRP A 49 -2.47 4.88 -17.09
CA TRP A 49 -2.84 6.15 -16.47
C TRP A 49 -3.88 6.92 -17.29
N ALA A 50 -3.72 7.01 -18.61
CA ALA A 50 -4.64 7.74 -19.47
C ALA A 50 -6.08 7.21 -19.37
N TRP A 51 -6.26 5.89 -19.46
CA TRP A 51 -7.58 5.28 -19.32
C TRP A 51 -8.17 5.53 -17.93
N ARG A 52 -7.38 5.37 -16.87
CA ARG A 52 -7.86 5.53 -15.48
C ARG A 52 -8.18 6.98 -15.11
N VAL A 53 -7.37 7.92 -15.59
CA VAL A 53 -7.63 9.36 -15.44
C VAL A 53 -8.96 9.71 -16.08
N LYS A 54 -9.27 9.15 -17.26
CA LYS A 54 -10.56 9.32 -17.91
C LYS A 54 -11.71 8.76 -17.07
N GLN A 55 -11.59 7.52 -16.56
CA GLN A 55 -12.66 6.92 -15.73
C GLN A 55 -12.90 7.69 -14.43
N ALA A 56 -11.83 8.08 -13.73
CA ALA A 56 -11.93 8.89 -12.53
C ALA A 56 -12.66 10.22 -12.78
N LYS A 57 -12.32 10.92 -13.88
CA LYS A 57 -12.98 12.17 -14.27
C LYS A 57 -14.46 11.95 -14.61
N ASN A 58 -14.79 10.87 -15.32
CA ASN A 58 -16.18 10.51 -15.64
C ASN A 58 -17.02 10.29 -14.37
N ALA A 59 -16.45 9.70 -13.32
CA ALA A 59 -17.09 9.52 -12.02
C ALA A 59 -17.14 10.81 -11.16
N GLY A 60 -16.59 11.92 -11.63
CA GLY A 60 -16.53 13.18 -10.87
C GLY A 60 -15.42 13.23 -9.80
N LEU A 61 -14.44 12.33 -9.87
CA LEU A 61 -13.26 12.31 -9.01
C LEU A 61 -12.12 13.14 -9.62
N LYS A 62 -11.25 13.69 -8.76
CA LYS A 62 -10.01 14.36 -9.17
C LYS A 62 -8.84 13.37 -9.16
N PRO A 63 -8.32 12.96 -10.33
CA PRO A 63 -7.22 12.01 -10.40
C PRO A 63 -5.89 12.66 -10.00
N ILE A 64 -5.05 11.88 -9.33
CA ILE A 64 -3.68 12.21 -8.96
C ILE A 64 -2.81 11.02 -9.36
N ILE A 65 -1.78 11.25 -10.18
CA ILE A 65 -0.88 10.15 -10.58
C ILE A 65 0.15 9.89 -9.50
N ASN A 66 0.28 8.64 -9.07
CA ASN A 66 1.40 8.17 -8.28
C ASN A 66 2.54 7.73 -9.23
N LEU A 67 3.60 8.52 -9.29
CA LEU A 67 4.86 8.13 -9.91
C LEU A 67 5.65 7.26 -8.92
N ILE A 68 5.66 5.95 -9.12
CA ILE A 68 6.24 5.02 -8.16
C ILE A 68 7.76 4.95 -8.34
N TYR A 69 8.47 5.20 -7.25
CA TYR A 69 9.93 5.16 -7.13
C TYR A 69 10.43 3.74 -6.87
N THR A 70 11.59 3.42 -7.44
CA THR A 70 12.37 2.19 -7.20
C THR A 70 13.83 2.44 -7.57
N VAL A 71 14.72 1.50 -7.24
CA VAL A 71 16.13 1.57 -7.62
C VAL A 71 16.43 0.45 -8.61
N SER A 72 16.93 0.80 -9.80
CA SER A 72 17.57 -0.14 -10.73
C SER A 72 18.36 0.64 -11.80
N PRO A 73 19.16 -0.04 -12.64
CA PRO A 73 19.94 0.62 -13.69
C PRO A 73 19.14 1.50 -14.67
N ARG A 74 17.82 1.27 -14.83
CA ARG A 74 16.98 2.07 -15.74
C ARG A 74 16.35 3.30 -15.10
N HIS A 75 16.19 3.30 -13.76
CA HIS A 75 15.34 4.28 -13.07
C HIS A 75 16.16 5.51 -12.68
N THR A 76 16.56 6.26 -13.72
CA THR A 76 17.39 7.46 -13.64
C THR A 76 16.55 8.71 -13.31
N ASP A 77 17.22 9.86 -13.09
CA ASP A 77 16.53 11.15 -13.00
C ASP A 77 15.72 11.48 -14.24
N GLU A 78 16.28 11.19 -15.42
CA GLU A 78 15.61 11.45 -16.69
C GLU A 78 14.40 10.53 -16.87
N TYR A 79 14.46 9.28 -16.40
CA TYR A 79 13.28 8.41 -16.36
C TYR A 79 12.15 9.07 -15.57
N TYR A 80 12.42 9.53 -14.33
CA TYR A 80 11.40 10.15 -13.49
C TYR A 80 10.92 11.49 -14.05
N ALA A 81 11.82 12.32 -14.60
CA ALA A 81 11.46 13.56 -15.27
C ALA A 81 10.52 13.32 -16.46
N ASN A 82 10.79 12.32 -17.30
CA ASN A 82 9.92 11.95 -18.41
C ASN A 82 8.56 11.47 -17.94
N LYS A 83 8.49 10.57 -16.96
CA LYS A 83 7.22 10.08 -16.43
C LYS A 83 6.38 11.19 -15.77
N VAL A 84 7.01 12.22 -15.20
CA VAL A 84 6.31 13.43 -14.72
C VAL A 84 5.66 14.20 -15.88
N ARG A 85 6.38 14.38 -16.99
CA ARG A 85 5.84 15.03 -18.20
C ARG A 85 4.66 14.24 -18.75
N ASP A 86 4.80 12.91 -18.86
CA ASP A 86 3.74 12.01 -19.30
C ASP A 86 2.49 12.14 -18.41
N ALA A 87 2.68 12.08 -17.08
CA ALA A 87 1.59 12.21 -16.12
C ALA A 87 0.84 13.55 -16.28
N PHE A 88 1.57 14.66 -16.40
CA PHE A 88 0.96 15.98 -16.55
C PHE A 88 0.35 16.23 -17.94
N ALA A 89 0.77 15.51 -18.97
CA ALA A 89 0.11 15.52 -20.28
C ALA A 89 -1.32 14.95 -20.23
N LEU A 90 -1.65 14.17 -19.20
CA LEU A 90 -3.01 13.66 -18.93
C LEU A 90 -3.93 14.70 -18.26
N ASN A 91 -3.46 15.95 -18.10
CA ASN A 91 -4.19 17.06 -17.48
C ASN A 91 -4.66 16.72 -16.05
N VAL A 92 -3.74 16.21 -15.23
CA VAL A 92 -3.94 16.07 -13.78
C VAL A 92 -3.38 17.29 -13.06
N ASP A 93 -4.00 17.69 -11.95
CA ASP A 93 -3.55 18.85 -11.16
C ASP A 93 -2.29 18.55 -10.36
N ARG A 94 -2.07 17.27 -10.03
CA ARG A 94 -1.06 16.80 -9.09
C ARG A 94 -0.44 15.48 -9.50
N VAL A 95 0.86 15.36 -9.20
CA VAL A 95 1.62 14.11 -9.24
C VAL A 95 2.19 13.85 -7.85
N ILE A 96 2.23 12.59 -7.42
CA ILE A 96 2.87 12.17 -6.18
C ILE A 96 4.10 11.35 -6.54
N PHE A 97 5.27 11.84 -6.16
CA PHE A 97 6.48 11.04 -6.18
C PHE A 97 6.42 10.04 -5.01
N LYS A 98 6.13 8.78 -5.33
CA LYS A 98 5.71 7.76 -4.39
C LYS A 98 6.79 6.70 -4.22
N ASP A 99 7.44 6.67 -3.07
CA ASP A 99 8.38 5.65 -2.63
C ASP A 99 7.73 4.75 -1.55
N PRO A 100 6.97 3.70 -1.95
CA PRO A 100 6.34 2.80 -1.01
C PRO A 100 7.30 1.80 -0.37
N GLY A 101 8.48 1.59 -0.99
CA GLY A 101 9.51 0.72 -0.44
C GLY A 101 10.31 1.38 0.67
N GLY A 102 10.32 2.72 0.74
CA GLY A 102 11.25 3.45 1.60
C GLY A 102 12.69 3.39 1.06
N LEU A 103 12.83 3.36 -0.27
CA LEU A 103 14.09 3.18 -0.99
C LEU A 103 14.79 4.51 -1.29
N LEU A 104 14.16 5.66 -1.10
CA LEU A 104 14.87 6.93 -1.25
C LEU A 104 15.97 7.05 -0.19
N THR A 105 17.16 7.45 -0.63
CA THR A 105 18.23 7.95 0.23
C THR A 105 18.28 9.49 0.14
N PRO A 106 18.83 10.19 1.14
CA PRO A 106 19.08 11.63 1.06
C PRO A 106 19.82 12.05 -0.23
N GLU A 107 20.85 11.29 -0.63
CA GLU A 107 21.66 11.52 -1.84
C GLU A 107 20.80 11.44 -3.09
N ARG A 108 19.95 10.42 -3.17
CA ARG A 108 19.04 10.26 -4.29
C ARG A 108 17.97 11.32 -4.28
N THR A 109 17.44 11.70 -3.12
CA THR A 109 16.46 12.80 -3.01
C THR A 109 17.04 14.11 -3.53
N ARG A 110 18.30 14.43 -3.21
CA ARG A 110 18.99 15.63 -3.70
C ARG A 110 19.11 15.72 -5.22
N THR A 111 19.00 14.60 -5.93
CA THR A 111 19.11 14.54 -7.40
C THR A 111 17.75 14.37 -8.08
N ALA A 112 16.92 13.43 -7.60
CA ALA A 112 15.60 13.13 -8.16
C ALA A 112 14.59 14.25 -7.98
N VAL A 113 14.52 14.86 -6.80
CA VAL A 113 13.48 15.87 -6.52
C VAL A 113 13.64 17.10 -7.41
N PRO A 114 14.84 17.71 -7.55
CA PRO A 114 15.01 18.82 -8.48
C PRO A 114 14.64 18.47 -9.93
N ALA A 115 15.02 17.28 -10.42
CA ALA A 115 14.70 16.84 -11.78
C ALA A 115 13.17 16.72 -11.98
N ILE A 116 12.47 16.13 -11.02
CA ILE A 116 11.01 15.99 -11.01
C ILE A 116 10.31 17.36 -10.95
N LEU A 117 10.75 18.25 -10.06
CA LEU A 117 10.14 19.59 -9.91
C LEU A 117 10.38 20.45 -11.16
N LYS A 118 11.57 20.35 -11.77
CA LYS A 118 11.85 21.02 -13.05
C LYS A 118 10.92 20.50 -14.15
N ALA A 119 10.74 19.18 -14.25
CA ALA A 119 9.83 18.57 -15.23
C ALA A 119 8.36 18.92 -14.98
N ALA A 120 7.96 19.14 -13.73
CA ALA A 120 6.61 19.55 -13.35
C ALA A 120 6.28 20.98 -13.79
N GLY A 121 7.28 21.84 -14.05
CA GLY A 121 7.07 23.19 -14.58
C GLY A 121 6.17 24.06 -13.68
N GLY A 122 6.34 23.96 -12.36
CA GLY A 122 5.54 24.69 -11.38
C GLY A 122 4.21 24.04 -10.99
N LYS A 123 3.82 22.93 -11.62
CA LYS A 123 2.67 22.11 -11.19
C LYS A 123 2.98 21.40 -9.87
N ILE A 124 1.93 21.05 -9.13
CA ILE A 124 2.07 20.52 -7.78
C ILE A 124 2.59 19.08 -7.82
N VAL A 125 3.73 18.86 -7.16
CA VAL A 125 4.24 17.53 -6.84
C VAL A 125 4.20 17.34 -5.32
N GLU A 126 3.78 16.15 -4.87
CA GLU A 126 3.84 15.74 -3.47
C GLU A 126 4.88 14.62 -3.28
N LEU A 127 5.59 14.59 -2.16
CA LEU A 127 6.41 13.45 -1.77
C LEU A 127 5.63 12.49 -0.88
N HIS A 128 5.66 11.20 -1.20
CA HIS A 128 5.19 10.12 -0.34
C HIS A 128 6.32 9.09 -0.20
N THR A 129 6.95 8.99 0.96
CA THR A 129 7.99 7.98 1.23
C THR A 129 7.65 7.20 2.50
N HIS A 130 8.05 5.94 2.55
CA HIS A 130 7.94 5.09 3.73
C HIS A 130 9.23 5.12 4.57
N CYS A 131 9.15 4.71 5.83
CA CYS A 131 10.29 4.67 6.75
C CYS A 131 10.91 3.27 6.88
N THR A 132 10.70 2.38 5.91
CA THR A 132 11.14 0.97 5.98
C THR A 132 12.64 0.84 6.22
N THR A 133 13.44 1.76 5.67
CA THR A 133 14.90 1.82 5.86
C THR A 133 15.31 2.79 6.97
N GLY A 134 14.37 3.46 7.63
CA GLY A 134 14.66 4.52 8.61
C GLY A 134 15.02 5.88 7.99
N LEU A 135 15.20 5.98 6.67
CA LEU A 135 15.62 7.23 6.01
C LEU A 135 14.49 8.20 5.68
N GLY A 136 13.22 7.78 5.81
CA GLY A 136 12.07 8.54 5.31
C GLY A 136 11.99 9.99 5.81
N VAL A 137 12.27 10.26 7.10
CA VAL A 137 12.29 11.63 7.65
C VAL A 137 13.38 12.46 6.97
N LEU A 138 14.59 11.93 6.82
CA LEU A 138 15.70 12.63 6.19
C LEU A 138 15.40 12.95 4.73
N CYS A 139 14.83 11.99 4.00
CA CYS A 139 14.38 12.19 2.61
C CYS A 139 13.29 13.27 2.51
N CYS A 140 12.37 13.36 3.46
CA CYS A 140 11.43 14.49 3.50
C CYS A 140 12.14 15.84 3.66
N LEU A 141 13.15 15.94 4.53
CA LEU A 141 13.89 17.19 4.75
C LEU A 141 14.69 17.59 3.51
N GLU A 142 15.36 16.64 2.84
CA GLU A 142 16.06 16.93 1.59
C GLU A 142 15.11 17.37 0.47
N ALA A 143 13.91 16.76 0.39
CA ALA A 143 12.91 17.19 -0.57
C ALA A 143 12.40 18.62 -0.28
N ILE A 144 12.17 18.96 0.99
CA ILE A 144 11.79 20.32 1.41
C ILE A 144 12.88 21.32 1.01
N LYS A 145 14.16 21.03 1.28
CA LYS A 145 15.30 21.88 0.87
C LYS A 145 15.35 22.09 -0.64
N ALA A 146 14.96 21.07 -1.42
CA ALA A 146 14.89 21.13 -2.88
C ALA A 146 13.64 21.85 -3.43
N GLY A 147 12.75 22.36 -2.57
CA GLY A 147 11.55 23.10 -2.99
C GLY A 147 10.25 22.28 -3.03
N MET A 148 10.24 21.05 -2.49
CA MET A 148 9.01 20.27 -2.35
C MET A 148 8.13 20.85 -1.24
N HIS A 149 6.96 21.38 -1.59
CA HIS A 149 6.05 22.01 -0.62
C HIS A 149 4.99 21.08 -0.02
N HIS A 150 4.74 19.92 -0.63
CA HIS A 150 3.73 18.96 -0.19
C HIS A 150 4.38 17.64 0.24
N ILE A 151 4.30 17.30 1.52
CA ILE A 151 4.89 16.10 2.11
C ILE A 151 3.79 15.25 2.76
N ASN A 152 3.66 14.01 2.33
CA ASN A 152 2.76 13.05 2.93
C ASN A 152 3.39 12.46 4.21
N THR A 153 2.67 12.59 5.32
CA THR A 153 3.10 12.17 6.66
C THR A 153 1.99 11.38 7.35
N ALA A 154 2.32 10.71 8.45
CA ALA A 154 1.38 9.95 9.26
C ALA A 154 1.37 10.46 10.71
N ILE A 155 0.27 10.19 11.42
CA ILE A 155 0.10 10.51 12.84
C ILE A 155 0.51 9.27 13.66
N PRO A 156 1.42 9.38 14.64
CA PRO A 156 1.71 8.31 15.60
C PRO A 156 0.42 7.82 16.30
N PRO A 157 0.28 6.51 16.57
CA PRO A 157 1.26 5.44 16.45
C PRO A 157 1.37 4.85 15.04
N LEU A 158 0.64 5.36 14.04
CA LEU A 158 0.58 4.84 12.67
C LEU A 158 1.71 5.38 11.76
N ALA A 159 2.68 6.09 12.33
CA ALA A 159 3.81 6.66 11.62
C ALA A 159 5.08 5.83 11.81
N ASN A 160 6.06 6.03 10.93
CA ASN A 160 7.34 5.31 10.89
C ASN A 160 7.17 3.82 10.52
N GLY A 161 8.25 3.04 10.65
CA GLY A 161 8.29 1.64 10.23
C GLY A 161 7.93 1.49 8.75
N SER A 162 7.02 0.57 8.45
CA SER A 162 6.50 0.37 7.09
C SER A 162 5.54 1.46 6.60
N GLY A 163 5.31 2.53 7.37
CA GLY A 163 4.43 3.65 7.02
C GLY A 163 5.19 4.93 6.71
N ASN A 164 4.46 6.05 6.57
CA ASN A 164 5.04 7.36 6.31
C ASN A 164 5.73 7.97 7.55
N PRO A 165 6.66 8.92 7.38
CA PRO A 165 7.25 9.68 8.47
C PRO A 165 6.22 10.33 9.39
N SER A 166 6.55 10.42 10.67
CA SER A 166 5.73 11.16 11.64
C SER A 166 5.61 12.63 11.28
N ILE A 167 4.38 13.13 11.21
CA ILE A 167 4.08 14.54 10.95
C ILE A 167 4.77 15.48 11.94
N PHE A 168 4.83 15.09 13.21
CA PHE A 168 5.50 15.88 14.25
C PHE A 168 7.01 15.95 14.04
N SER A 169 7.62 14.82 13.65
CA SER A 169 9.07 14.76 13.40
C SER A 169 9.44 15.60 12.17
N VAL A 170 8.74 15.43 11.05
CA VAL A 170 9.00 16.21 9.83
C VAL A 170 8.79 17.69 10.08
N ALA A 171 7.68 18.08 10.72
CA ALA A 171 7.36 19.48 10.95
C ALA A 171 8.35 20.15 11.93
N MET A 172 8.72 19.48 13.02
CA MET A 172 9.72 19.97 13.98
C MET A 172 11.08 20.19 13.30
N ASN A 173 11.58 19.19 12.57
CA ASN A 173 12.87 19.28 11.91
C ASN A 173 12.87 20.33 10.77
N ALA A 174 11.79 20.43 9.99
CA ALA A 174 11.66 21.46 8.98
C ALA A 174 11.74 22.88 9.58
N ARG A 175 11.09 23.12 10.73
CA ARG A 175 11.19 24.39 11.45
C ARG A 175 12.59 24.66 12.00
N ALA A 176 13.25 23.65 12.56
CA ALA A 176 14.63 23.76 13.03
C ALA A 176 15.60 24.12 11.89
N LEU A 177 15.30 23.71 10.65
CA LEU A 177 16.02 24.09 9.43
C LEU A 177 15.61 25.45 8.85
N GLY A 178 14.71 26.19 9.51
CA GLY A 178 14.26 27.52 9.07
C GLY A 178 13.05 27.54 8.13
N PHE A 179 12.42 26.39 7.84
CA PHE A 179 11.22 26.34 7.00
C PHE A 179 9.94 26.60 7.80
N LYS A 180 8.95 27.24 7.17
CA LYS A 180 7.61 27.43 7.74
C LYS A 180 6.72 26.23 7.43
N THR A 181 5.97 25.77 8.43
CA THR A 181 5.00 24.67 8.30
C THR A 181 3.58 25.20 8.48
N ALA A 182 2.66 24.90 7.57
CA ALA A 182 1.26 25.35 7.63
C ALA A 182 0.35 24.48 8.52
N ILE A 183 0.93 23.64 9.38
CA ILE A 183 0.22 22.59 10.13
C ILE A 183 -0.13 23.09 11.54
N ASN A 184 -1.40 22.95 11.95
CA ASN A 184 -1.78 23.06 13.36
C ASN A 184 -1.65 21.69 14.04
N GLU A 185 -0.63 21.55 14.90
CA GLU A 185 -0.33 20.28 15.58
C GLU A 185 -1.26 19.97 16.77
N GLU A 186 -1.96 20.96 17.32
CA GLU A 186 -2.82 20.78 18.50
C GLU A 186 -3.94 19.73 18.29
N PRO A 187 -4.79 19.80 17.25
CA PRO A 187 -5.77 18.74 16.98
C PRO A 187 -5.11 17.41 16.63
N LEU A 188 -3.93 17.43 16.00
CA LEU A 188 -3.20 16.21 15.63
C LEU A 188 -2.66 15.49 16.88
N ARG A 189 -2.23 16.21 17.92
CA ARG A 189 -1.79 15.62 19.18
C ARG A 189 -2.94 14.90 19.89
N ARG A 190 -4.16 15.46 19.84
CA ARG A 190 -5.36 14.76 20.34
C ARG A 190 -5.65 13.48 19.55
N ALA A 191 -5.58 13.53 18.22
CA ALA A 191 -5.74 12.34 17.38
C ALA A 191 -4.66 11.29 17.66
N ALA A 192 -3.40 11.69 17.82
CA ALA A 192 -2.30 10.80 18.14
C ALA A 192 -2.47 10.11 19.50
N ALA A 193 -2.91 10.86 20.52
CA ALA A 193 -3.21 10.32 21.84
C ALA A 193 -4.35 9.29 21.78
N PHE A 194 -5.42 9.61 21.05
CA PHE A 194 -6.55 8.70 20.84
C PHE A 194 -6.11 7.40 20.15
N LEU A 195 -5.41 7.50 19.01
CA LEU A 195 -4.94 6.34 18.25
C LEU A 195 -3.93 5.51 19.06
N SER A 196 -3.09 6.15 19.88
CA SER A 196 -2.15 5.46 20.76
C SER A 196 -2.87 4.69 21.87
N ALA A 197 -3.95 5.23 22.42
CA ALA A 197 -4.79 4.53 23.38
C ALA A 197 -5.47 3.32 22.74
N CYS A 198 -5.99 3.45 21.51
CA CYS A 198 -6.56 2.34 20.75
C CYS A 198 -5.53 1.23 20.54
N ALA A 199 -4.32 1.58 20.06
CA ALA A 199 -3.25 0.61 19.85
C ALA A 199 -2.88 -0.15 21.13
N ARG A 200 -2.76 0.55 22.28
CA ARG A 200 -2.52 -0.10 23.58
C ARG A 200 -3.65 -1.03 24.00
N GLN A 201 -4.91 -0.64 23.79
CA GLN A 201 -6.07 -1.46 24.14
C GLN A 201 -6.13 -2.75 23.30
N GLU A 202 -5.65 -2.70 22.05
CA GLU A 202 -5.56 -3.85 21.15
C GLU A 202 -4.21 -4.59 21.22
N ASN A 203 -3.31 -4.21 22.14
CA ASN A 203 -1.94 -4.74 22.22
C ASN A 203 -1.15 -4.66 20.90
N LEU A 204 -1.41 -3.62 20.11
CA LEU A 204 -0.73 -3.35 18.85
C LEU A 204 0.51 -2.48 19.08
N PRO A 205 1.66 -2.82 18.46
CA PRO A 205 2.87 -2.02 18.60
C PRO A 205 2.71 -0.66 17.91
N ALA A 206 3.41 0.35 18.42
CA ALA A 206 3.56 1.61 17.71
C ALA A 206 4.58 1.47 16.58
N GLY A 207 4.41 2.24 15.51
CA GLY A 207 5.42 2.35 14.47
C GLY A 207 6.68 3.01 15.02
N VAL A 208 7.80 2.30 14.88
CA VAL A 208 9.13 2.75 15.30
C VAL A 208 10.01 2.91 14.07
N THR A 209 11.02 3.78 14.17
CA THR A 209 12.06 3.85 13.15
C THR A 209 12.87 2.56 13.22
N PRO A 210 12.95 1.78 12.14
CA PRO A 210 13.79 0.58 12.13
C PRO A 210 15.26 0.96 12.12
N GLU A 211 16.12 0.02 12.51
CA GLU A 211 17.55 0.12 12.26
C GLU A 211 17.81 0.15 10.74
N TYR A 212 18.84 0.88 10.33
CA TYR A 212 19.18 1.00 8.92
C TYR A 212 19.68 -0.34 8.37
N ASP A 213 19.00 -0.86 7.35
CA ASP A 213 19.34 -2.11 6.69
C ASP A 213 19.54 -1.87 5.18
N TYR A 214 20.80 -1.94 4.74
CA TYR A 214 21.16 -1.75 3.33
C TYR A 214 20.72 -2.94 2.45
N SER A 215 20.46 -4.12 3.02
CA SER A 215 20.07 -5.30 2.23
C SER A 215 18.76 -5.07 1.47
N GLN A 216 17.89 -4.18 1.97
CA GLN A 216 16.65 -3.77 1.31
C GLN A 216 16.89 -3.22 -0.11
N TYR A 217 18.03 -2.61 -0.39
CA TYR A 217 18.36 -2.07 -1.71
C TYR A 217 18.75 -3.17 -2.71
N LEU A 218 19.23 -4.31 -2.21
CA LEU A 218 19.65 -5.46 -3.01
C LEU A 218 18.43 -6.21 -3.56
N HIS A 219 17.51 -6.60 -2.66
CA HIS A 219 16.37 -7.44 -3.04
C HIS A 219 15.07 -6.64 -3.28
N GLN A 220 14.89 -5.50 -2.60
CA GLN A 220 13.71 -4.63 -2.69
C GLN A 220 12.36 -5.34 -2.49
N ILE A 221 12.38 -6.46 -1.76
CA ILE A 221 11.19 -7.24 -1.42
C ILE A 221 10.48 -6.53 -0.27
N PRO A 222 9.21 -6.10 -0.44
CA PRO A 222 8.47 -5.45 0.63
C PRO A 222 8.35 -6.34 1.87
N GLY A 223 8.39 -5.76 3.08
CA GLY A 223 8.38 -6.53 4.33
C GLY A 223 7.20 -7.51 4.46
N GLY A 224 6.00 -7.15 3.99
CA GLY A 224 4.85 -8.06 3.95
C GLY A 224 5.09 -9.30 3.08
N MET A 225 5.84 -9.16 1.99
CA MET A 225 6.23 -10.28 1.14
C MET A 225 7.33 -11.13 1.78
N ILE A 226 8.26 -10.54 2.54
CA ILE A 226 9.26 -11.31 3.32
C ILE A 226 8.57 -12.25 4.31
N SER A 227 7.54 -11.77 5.03
CA SER A 227 6.75 -12.61 5.94
C SER A 227 6.06 -13.76 5.19
N ASN A 228 5.53 -13.50 4.00
CA ASN A 228 4.94 -14.54 3.15
C ASN A 228 5.98 -15.57 2.69
N LEU A 229 7.17 -15.13 2.24
CA LEU A 229 8.27 -16.03 1.86
C LEU A 229 8.68 -16.94 3.03
N ARG A 230 8.83 -16.37 4.23
CA ARG A 230 9.14 -17.14 5.45
C ARG A 230 8.08 -18.20 5.73
N TYR A 231 6.80 -17.86 5.58
CA TYR A 231 5.70 -18.81 5.73
C TYR A 231 5.75 -19.92 4.67
N GLN A 232 5.91 -19.58 3.39
CA GLN A 232 5.98 -20.54 2.27
C GLN A 232 7.15 -21.51 2.44
N LEU A 233 8.35 -21.01 2.72
CA LEU A 233 9.55 -21.82 2.97
C LEU A 233 9.39 -22.69 4.22
N GLY A 234 8.77 -22.15 5.28
CA GLY A 234 8.49 -22.90 6.51
C GLY A 234 7.61 -24.12 6.28
N ARG A 235 6.60 -24.02 5.41
CA ARG A 235 5.69 -25.15 5.10
C ARG A 235 6.38 -26.34 4.45
N VAL A 236 7.52 -26.13 3.81
CA VAL A 236 8.31 -27.18 3.15
C VAL A 236 9.61 -27.50 3.91
N GLY A 237 9.76 -27.00 5.14
CA GLY A 237 10.96 -27.25 5.96
C GLY A 237 12.22 -26.49 5.53
N MET A 238 12.08 -25.49 4.66
CA MET A 238 13.20 -24.72 4.07
C MET A 238 13.31 -23.29 4.61
N ALA A 239 12.79 -23.01 5.81
CA ALA A 239 12.82 -21.67 6.40
C ALA A 239 14.23 -21.06 6.52
N HIS A 240 15.26 -21.90 6.63
CA HIS A 240 16.68 -21.50 6.67
C HIS A 240 17.21 -20.95 5.34
N LYS A 241 16.48 -21.12 4.23
CA LYS A 241 16.84 -20.62 2.90
C LYS A 241 16.24 -19.25 2.55
N LEU A 242 15.81 -18.49 3.56
CA LEU A 242 15.22 -17.17 3.31
C LEU A 242 16.23 -16.23 2.60
N ASP A 243 17.47 -16.20 3.04
CA ASP A 243 18.49 -15.32 2.46
C ASP A 243 18.85 -15.72 1.03
N GLU A 244 18.96 -17.04 0.76
CA GLU A 244 19.09 -17.60 -0.59
C GLU A 244 17.92 -17.16 -1.48
N THR A 245 16.69 -17.17 -0.94
CA THR A 245 15.48 -16.75 -1.65
C THR A 245 15.46 -15.24 -1.93
N LEU A 246 15.94 -14.40 -1.01
CA LEU A 246 16.05 -12.95 -1.22
C LEU A 246 17.11 -12.62 -2.29
N ALA A 247 18.23 -13.34 -2.30
CA ALA A 247 19.25 -13.22 -3.34
C ALA A 247 18.70 -13.66 -4.71
N GLU A 248 18.01 -14.79 -4.78
CA GLU A 248 17.35 -15.25 -6.00
C GLU A 248 16.26 -14.26 -6.46
N ALA A 249 15.53 -13.62 -5.54
CA ALA A 249 14.55 -12.61 -5.90
C ALA A 249 15.16 -11.38 -6.58
N ALA A 250 16.39 -10.99 -6.21
CA ALA A 250 17.13 -9.95 -6.92
C ALA A 250 17.46 -10.38 -8.37
N GLN A 251 17.83 -11.64 -8.58
CA GLN A 251 18.11 -12.19 -9.92
C GLN A 251 16.83 -12.32 -10.75
N VAL A 252 15.75 -12.88 -10.19
CA VAL A 252 14.45 -12.96 -10.88
C VAL A 252 13.95 -11.57 -11.23
N ARG A 253 14.14 -10.58 -10.37
CA ARG A 253 13.80 -9.18 -10.68
C ARG A 253 14.61 -8.67 -11.87
N ALA A 254 15.91 -8.96 -11.95
CA ALA A 254 16.73 -8.57 -13.09
C ALA A 254 16.25 -9.25 -14.38
N ASP A 255 16.00 -10.55 -14.35
CA ASP A 255 15.51 -11.34 -15.48
C ASP A 255 14.11 -10.91 -15.93
N PHE A 256 13.29 -10.43 -15.01
CA PHE A 256 11.97 -9.87 -15.34
C PHE A 256 12.09 -8.45 -15.89
N GLY A 257 13.31 -7.95 -16.05
CA GLY A 257 13.56 -6.57 -16.41
C GLY A 257 13.05 -5.66 -15.30
N TYR A 258 13.67 -5.67 -14.13
CA TYR A 258 13.49 -4.71 -13.02
C TYR A 258 12.09 -4.12 -12.79
N PRO A 259 11.02 -4.94 -12.60
CA PRO A 259 9.73 -4.42 -12.18
C PRO A 259 9.84 -3.55 -10.91
N ILE A 260 8.92 -2.60 -10.78
CA ILE A 260 8.72 -1.87 -9.53
C ILE A 260 8.11 -2.85 -8.54
N MET A 261 8.77 -3.05 -7.40
CA MET A 261 8.44 -4.09 -6.41
C MET A 261 7.24 -3.69 -5.54
N VAL A 262 6.09 -3.52 -6.18
CA VAL A 262 4.79 -3.28 -5.55
C VAL A 262 3.82 -4.38 -5.97
N THR A 263 2.74 -4.55 -5.22
CA THR A 263 1.69 -5.51 -5.56
C THR A 263 1.10 -5.20 -6.94
N PRO A 264 1.02 -6.19 -7.84
CA PRO A 264 1.25 -7.63 -7.62
C PRO A 264 2.66 -8.12 -8.01
N LEU A 265 3.47 -7.29 -8.66
CA LEU A 265 4.76 -7.71 -9.23
C LEU A 265 5.76 -8.19 -8.16
N SER A 266 5.75 -7.59 -6.97
CA SER A 266 6.59 -8.06 -5.86
C SER A 266 6.31 -9.52 -5.47
N GLN A 267 5.07 -9.96 -5.59
CA GLN A 267 4.65 -11.30 -5.26
C GLN A 267 5.02 -12.28 -6.37
N PHE A 268 4.99 -11.85 -7.65
CA PHE A 268 5.39 -12.69 -8.77
C PHE A 268 6.88 -13.00 -8.68
N VAL A 269 7.69 -11.95 -8.53
CA VAL A 269 9.14 -12.08 -8.36
C VAL A 269 9.48 -12.93 -7.13
N GLY A 270 8.91 -12.61 -5.97
CA GLY A 270 9.23 -13.35 -4.75
C GLY A 270 8.76 -14.81 -4.79
N SER A 271 7.57 -15.10 -5.31
CA SER A 271 7.06 -16.49 -5.38
C SER A 271 7.87 -17.32 -6.38
N GLN A 272 8.22 -16.75 -7.53
CA GLN A 272 9.08 -17.41 -8.51
C GLN A 272 10.49 -17.68 -7.93
N ALA A 273 11.04 -16.74 -7.16
CA ALA A 273 12.31 -16.94 -6.48
C ALA A 273 12.26 -18.07 -5.45
N ALA A 274 11.20 -18.11 -4.63
CA ALA A 274 11.01 -19.20 -3.67
C ALA A 274 10.92 -20.56 -4.38
N ILE A 275 10.19 -20.64 -5.50
CA ILE A 275 10.08 -21.87 -6.30
C ILE A 275 11.44 -22.29 -6.86
N ASN A 276 12.21 -21.35 -7.44
CA ASN A 276 13.55 -21.63 -7.96
C ASN A 276 14.46 -22.24 -6.87
N VAL A 277 14.41 -21.70 -5.65
CA VAL A 277 15.20 -22.19 -4.50
C VAL A 277 14.71 -23.53 -3.96
N ILE A 278 13.39 -23.74 -3.89
CA ILE A 278 12.79 -25.01 -3.45
C ILE A 278 13.12 -26.14 -4.44
N VAL A 279 13.00 -25.86 -5.73
CA VAL A 279 13.25 -26.83 -6.80
C VAL A 279 14.76 -27.04 -7.04
N GLY A 280 15.59 -26.05 -6.71
CA GLY A 280 17.04 -26.09 -6.91
C GLY A 280 17.48 -25.80 -8.35
N GLU A 281 16.57 -25.35 -9.22
CA GLU A 281 16.86 -25.01 -10.61
C GLU A 281 15.98 -23.83 -11.09
N ARG A 282 16.62 -22.78 -11.60
CA ARG A 282 15.92 -21.54 -12.02
C ARG A 282 14.94 -21.81 -13.16
N TYR A 283 13.68 -21.42 -12.97
CA TYR A 283 12.60 -21.53 -13.95
C TYR A 283 12.30 -22.95 -14.43
N LYS A 284 12.68 -23.98 -13.66
CA LYS A 284 12.24 -25.35 -13.93
C LYS A 284 10.73 -25.48 -13.75
N GLU A 285 10.24 -24.94 -12.64
CA GLU A 285 8.83 -24.69 -12.39
C GLU A 285 8.54 -23.19 -12.47
N VAL A 286 7.40 -22.83 -13.08
CA VAL A 286 7.03 -21.44 -13.35
C VAL A 286 5.57 -21.25 -12.96
N THR A 287 5.28 -20.18 -12.21
CA THR A 287 3.89 -19.85 -11.82
C THR A 287 3.08 -19.31 -12.97
N ASP A 288 1.76 -19.54 -12.97
CA ASP A 288 0.82 -18.92 -13.93
C ASP A 288 1.03 -17.40 -14.02
N GLN A 289 1.25 -16.72 -12.89
CA GLN A 289 1.50 -15.27 -12.85
C GLN A 289 2.78 -14.84 -13.58
N SER A 290 3.83 -15.67 -13.58
CA SER A 290 5.08 -15.40 -14.30
C SER A 290 4.88 -15.60 -15.80
N ILE A 291 4.05 -16.56 -16.19
CA ILE A 291 3.63 -16.77 -17.58
C ILE A 291 2.81 -15.58 -18.06
N GLU A 292 1.79 -15.17 -17.31
CA GLU A 292 0.97 -13.99 -17.62
C GLU A 292 1.82 -12.71 -17.71
N TYR A 293 2.79 -12.56 -16.81
CA TYR A 293 3.75 -11.47 -16.85
C TYR A 293 4.55 -11.48 -18.16
N ALA A 294 5.10 -12.63 -18.57
CA ALA A 294 5.85 -12.78 -19.82
C ALA A 294 5.00 -12.54 -21.08
N MET A 295 3.69 -12.74 -21.01
CA MET A 295 2.74 -12.40 -22.07
C MET A 295 2.43 -10.90 -22.17
N GLY A 296 2.84 -10.11 -21.18
CA GLY A 296 2.53 -8.68 -21.11
C GLY A 296 1.15 -8.37 -20.53
N ILE A 297 0.43 -9.38 -20.02
CA ILE A 297 -0.87 -9.22 -19.36
C ILE A 297 -0.73 -8.28 -18.15
N TRP A 298 0.38 -8.38 -17.42
CA TRP A 298 0.65 -7.56 -16.25
C TRP A 298 1.39 -6.25 -16.54
N GLY A 299 1.56 -5.90 -17.81
CA GLY A 299 2.24 -4.69 -18.27
C GLY A 299 3.13 -5.00 -19.46
N LYS A 300 2.87 -4.36 -20.60
CA LYS A 300 3.61 -4.60 -21.85
C LYS A 300 5.10 -4.26 -21.70
N GLU A 301 5.41 -3.13 -21.05
CA GLU A 301 6.79 -2.71 -20.80
C GLU A 301 7.59 -3.77 -20.03
N GLY A 302 6.96 -4.43 -19.05
CA GLY A 302 7.60 -5.51 -18.31
C GLY A 302 7.98 -6.69 -19.18
N ALA A 303 7.04 -7.19 -19.99
CA ALA A 303 7.30 -8.29 -20.91
C ALA A 303 8.35 -7.95 -21.98
N ASP A 304 8.35 -6.72 -22.49
CA ASP A 304 9.30 -6.27 -23.52
C ASP A 304 10.74 -6.14 -22.95
N LEU A 305 10.88 -5.91 -21.65
CA LEU A 305 12.17 -5.74 -20.96
C LEU A 305 12.67 -7.01 -20.26
N MET A 306 11.93 -8.11 -20.33
CA MET A 306 12.40 -9.39 -19.79
C MET A 306 13.65 -9.88 -20.52
N ASP A 307 14.49 -10.60 -19.80
CA ASP A 307 15.54 -11.41 -20.39
C ASP A 307 14.94 -12.33 -21.47
N PRO A 308 15.44 -12.28 -22.73
CA PRO A 308 14.84 -13.01 -23.84
C PRO A 308 14.82 -14.53 -23.63
N ASP A 309 15.88 -15.10 -23.05
CA ASP A 309 16.00 -16.54 -22.85
C ASP A 309 15.06 -17.02 -21.74
N VAL A 310 14.95 -16.25 -20.65
CA VAL A 310 13.97 -16.52 -19.59
C VAL A 310 12.54 -16.39 -20.12
N LYS A 311 12.24 -15.33 -20.89
CA LYS A 311 10.92 -15.13 -21.50
C LYS A 311 10.55 -16.28 -22.41
N ASP A 312 11.46 -16.70 -23.28
CA ASP A 312 11.27 -17.82 -24.20
C ASP A 312 11.06 -19.16 -23.43
N LYS A 313 11.88 -19.44 -22.42
CA LYS A 313 11.73 -20.62 -21.54
C LYS A 313 10.36 -20.66 -20.86
N ILE A 314 9.85 -19.51 -20.42
CA ILE A 314 8.53 -19.39 -19.79
C ILE A 314 7.40 -19.61 -20.82
N LEU A 315 7.46 -18.95 -21.98
CA LEU A 315 6.38 -18.95 -22.97
C LEU A 315 6.30 -20.24 -23.81
N LYS A 316 7.37 -21.04 -23.88
CA LYS A 316 7.36 -22.35 -24.57
C LYS A 316 6.55 -23.43 -23.84
N ARG A 317 6.18 -23.23 -22.58
CA ARG A 317 5.44 -24.23 -21.79
C ARG A 317 4.01 -24.41 -22.33
N SER A 318 3.48 -25.63 -22.27
CA SER A 318 2.09 -25.92 -22.69
C SER A 318 1.07 -25.03 -21.95
N ARG A 319 1.32 -24.79 -20.66
CA ARG A 319 0.51 -23.92 -19.81
C ARG A 319 0.40 -22.48 -20.35
N ALA A 320 1.40 -21.99 -21.07
CA ALA A 320 1.32 -20.68 -21.71
C ALA A 320 0.26 -20.64 -22.82
N ARG A 321 0.10 -21.71 -23.59
CA ARG A 321 -0.95 -21.79 -24.61
C ARG A 321 -2.34 -21.80 -23.97
N GLU A 322 -2.51 -22.58 -22.91
CA GLU A 322 -3.76 -22.63 -22.14
C GLU A 322 -4.14 -21.27 -21.53
N ILE A 323 -3.17 -20.50 -21.04
CA ILE A 323 -3.41 -19.17 -20.49
C ILE A 323 -3.74 -18.17 -21.61
N ALA A 324 -3.06 -18.24 -22.76
CA ALA A 324 -3.31 -17.34 -23.89
C ALA A 324 -4.73 -17.49 -24.48
N GLU A 325 -5.32 -18.68 -24.36
CA GLU A 325 -6.71 -18.95 -24.77
C GLU A 325 -7.75 -18.48 -23.76
N ARG A 326 -7.36 -18.06 -22.54
CA ARG A 326 -8.30 -17.55 -21.55
C ARG A 326 -8.86 -16.20 -22.00
N PRO A 327 -10.18 -16.01 -21.98
CA PRO A 327 -10.76 -14.71 -22.30
C PRO A 327 -10.32 -13.68 -21.27
N HIS A 328 -9.99 -12.48 -21.73
CA HIS A 328 -9.82 -11.34 -20.84
C HIS A 328 -11.14 -11.06 -20.11
N PRO A 329 -11.12 -10.77 -18.79
CA PRO A 329 -12.33 -10.47 -18.04
C PRO A 329 -13.09 -9.28 -18.66
N SER A 330 -14.25 -9.57 -19.25
CA SER A 330 -15.09 -8.58 -19.94
C SER A 330 -16.57 -8.68 -19.53
N ASP A 331 -16.85 -9.37 -18.43
CA ASP A 331 -18.20 -9.56 -17.88
C ASP A 331 -18.90 -8.19 -17.73
N SER A 332 -20.15 -8.08 -18.21
CA SER A 332 -20.96 -6.88 -18.00
C SER A 332 -21.37 -6.76 -16.52
N LEU A 333 -21.87 -5.59 -16.09
CA LEU A 333 -22.43 -5.46 -14.74
C LEU A 333 -23.59 -6.42 -14.49
N GLU A 334 -24.38 -6.74 -15.51
CA GLU A 334 -25.48 -7.72 -15.39
C GLU A 334 -24.93 -9.13 -15.14
N ASP A 335 -23.90 -9.53 -15.88
CA ASP A 335 -23.24 -10.83 -15.70
C ASP A 335 -22.58 -10.93 -14.33
N LEU A 336 -21.90 -9.87 -13.90
CA LEU A 336 -21.29 -9.77 -12.57
C LEU A 336 -22.35 -9.88 -11.47
N ARG A 337 -23.51 -9.24 -11.63
CA ARG A 337 -24.61 -9.35 -10.66
C ARG A 337 -25.10 -10.78 -10.52
N LYS A 338 -25.34 -11.49 -11.63
CA LYS A 338 -25.70 -12.91 -11.61
C LYS A 338 -24.62 -13.76 -10.96
N LYS A 339 -23.36 -13.57 -11.38
CA LYS A 339 -22.18 -14.32 -10.90
C LYS A 339 -21.94 -14.19 -9.40
N TYR A 340 -22.16 -13.00 -8.83
CA TYR A 340 -21.98 -12.73 -7.40
C TYR A 340 -23.32 -12.71 -6.63
N ALA A 341 -24.38 -13.26 -7.22
CA ALA A 341 -25.73 -13.36 -6.66
C ALA A 341 -26.31 -12.02 -6.15
N ALA A 342 -25.90 -10.91 -6.77
CA ALA A 342 -26.23 -9.53 -6.44
C ALA A 342 -27.34 -8.95 -7.33
N ASP A 343 -28.20 -9.80 -7.89
CA ASP A 343 -29.41 -9.39 -8.61
C ASP A 343 -30.34 -8.60 -7.67
N GLY A 344 -30.74 -7.41 -8.11
CA GLY A 344 -31.57 -6.49 -7.30
C GLY A 344 -30.86 -5.85 -6.10
N ALA A 345 -29.58 -6.15 -5.86
CA ALA A 345 -28.80 -5.53 -4.79
C ALA A 345 -28.23 -4.16 -5.21
N SER A 346 -27.77 -3.34 -4.26
CA SER A 346 -27.09 -2.08 -4.59
C SER A 346 -25.74 -2.32 -5.27
N ASP A 347 -25.20 -1.28 -5.93
CA ASP A 347 -23.87 -1.34 -6.55
C ASP A 347 -22.77 -1.60 -5.50
N GLU A 348 -22.90 -1.02 -4.31
CA GLU A 348 -21.97 -1.25 -3.20
C GLU A 348 -21.99 -2.71 -2.74
N GLU A 349 -23.16 -3.35 -2.72
CA GLU A 349 -23.26 -4.77 -2.37
C GLU A 349 -22.57 -5.65 -3.42
N LEU A 350 -22.72 -5.33 -4.71
CA LEU A 350 -21.99 -6.02 -5.77
C LEU A 350 -20.47 -5.89 -5.55
N LEU A 351 -19.97 -4.69 -5.30
CA LEU A 351 -18.54 -4.44 -5.04
C LEU A 351 -18.05 -5.21 -3.79
N LEU A 352 -18.82 -5.20 -2.69
CA LEU A 352 -18.46 -5.92 -1.47
C LEU A 352 -18.35 -7.44 -1.70
N ARG A 353 -19.28 -8.02 -2.45
CA ARG A 353 -19.28 -9.45 -2.77
C ARG A 353 -18.19 -9.83 -3.76
N PHE A 354 -17.85 -8.92 -4.66
CA PHE A 354 -16.76 -9.11 -5.60
C PHE A 354 -15.39 -9.17 -4.90
N PHE A 355 -15.09 -8.22 -4.00
CA PHE A 355 -13.77 -8.14 -3.35
C PHE A 355 -13.59 -9.12 -2.19
N SER A 356 -14.68 -9.60 -1.62
CA SER A 356 -14.67 -10.58 -0.52
C SER A 356 -15.40 -11.85 -0.99
N SER A 357 -16.60 -12.08 -0.48
CA SER A 357 -17.55 -13.10 -0.91
C SER A 357 -18.92 -12.76 -0.31
N LYS A 358 -20.00 -13.40 -0.79
CA LYS A 358 -21.32 -13.26 -0.19
C LYS A 358 -21.30 -13.70 1.29
N GLU A 359 -20.58 -14.77 1.57
CA GLU A 359 -20.44 -15.38 2.89
C GLU A 359 -19.65 -14.45 3.82
N ASP A 360 -18.56 -13.85 3.35
CA ASP A 360 -17.78 -12.87 4.13
C ASP A 360 -18.59 -11.64 4.48
N VAL A 361 -19.36 -11.11 3.52
CA VAL A 361 -20.24 -9.96 3.76
C VAL A 361 -21.33 -10.31 4.77
N ALA A 362 -21.92 -11.51 4.68
CA ALA A 362 -22.89 -11.99 5.67
C ALA A 362 -22.25 -12.15 7.06
N ARG A 363 -21.04 -12.73 7.14
CA ARG A 363 -20.27 -12.87 8.39
C ARG A 363 -19.94 -11.51 9.00
N MET A 364 -19.51 -10.54 8.20
CA MET A 364 -19.24 -9.18 8.64
C MET A 364 -20.48 -8.52 9.25
N ARG A 365 -21.65 -8.67 8.61
CA ARG A 365 -22.92 -8.14 9.14
C ARG A 365 -23.34 -8.85 10.44
N ALA A 366 -23.20 -10.17 10.50
CA ALA A 366 -23.52 -10.97 11.67
C ALA A 366 -22.59 -10.67 12.87
N ALA A 367 -21.36 -10.23 12.62
CA ALA A 367 -20.42 -9.82 13.67
C ALA A 367 -20.87 -8.57 14.45
N GLY A 368 -21.87 -7.84 13.93
CA GLY A 368 -22.45 -6.67 14.59
C GLY A 368 -21.65 -5.39 14.39
N PRO A 369 -21.96 -4.33 15.16
CA PRO A 369 -21.33 -3.03 14.98
C PRO A 369 -19.83 -3.05 15.32
N PRO A 370 -19.02 -2.17 14.71
CA PRO A 370 -17.61 -2.08 15.03
C PRO A 370 -17.41 -1.66 16.49
N ARG A 371 -16.33 -2.16 17.09
CA ARG A 371 -15.93 -1.74 18.44
C ARG A 371 -15.72 -0.24 18.48
N ARG A 372 -16.32 0.43 19.46
CA ARG A 372 -16.09 1.85 19.73
C ARG A 372 -14.95 1.98 20.74
N TYR A 373 -13.98 2.82 20.43
CA TYR A 373 -12.89 3.15 21.34
C TYR A 373 -13.22 4.46 22.06
N SER A 374 -13.02 4.46 23.38
CA SER A 374 -13.08 5.66 24.21
C SER A 374 -11.69 5.93 24.75
N ALA A 375 -11.03 7.01 24.32
CA ALA A 375 -9.75 7.44 24.90
C ALA A 375 -9.90 8.54 25.94
N SER A 376 -11.12 9.05 26.14
CA SER A 376 -11.40 10.25 26.95
C SER A 376 -11.73 9.96 28.41
N HIS A 377 -11.99 8.70 28.79
CA HIS A 377 -12.43 8.36 30.16
C HIS A 377 -11.68 7.15 30.74
N PRO A 378 -10.41 7.32 31.18
CA PRO A 378 -9.60 6.24 31.75
C PRO A 378 -10.29 5.52 32.92
N VAL A 379 -11.04 6.26 33.75
CA VAL A 379 -11.80 5.70 34.88
C VAL A 379 -12.98 4.86 34.41
N VAL A 380 -13.70 5.27 33.36
CA VAL A 380 -14.82 4.51 32.81
C VAL A 380 -14.31 3.22 32.17
N ASN A 381 -13.23 3.29 31.39
CA ASN A 381 -12.59 2.11 30.80
C ASN A 381 -12.11 1.13 31.88
N LEU A 382 -11.49 1.64 32.96
CA LEU A 382 -11.07 0.84 34.10
C LEU A 382 -12.26 0.15 34.79
N VAL A 383 -13.38 0.87 34.97
CA VAL A 383 -14.62 0.30 35.51
C VAL A 383 -15.18 -0.79 34.60
N GLU A 384 -15.23 -0.58 33.28
CA GLU A 384 -15.68 -1.57 32.30
C GLU A 384 -14.79 -2.82 32.29
N ASP A 385 -13.47 -2.67 32.31
CA ASP A 385 -12.54 -3.80 32.29
C ASP A 385 -12.59 -4.60 33.59
N LEU A 386 -12.72 -3.92 34.74
CA LEU A 386 -12.89 -4.57 36.04
C LEU A 386 -14.24 -5.31 36.15
N SER A 387 -15.30 -4.80 35.51
CA SER A 387 -16.62 -5.44 35.51
C SER A 387 -16.72 -6.64 34.58
N LYS A 388 -15.95 -6.68 33.48
CA LYS A 388 -15.83 -7.88 32.61
C LYS A 388 -15.11 -9.04 33.29
N ASN A 389 -14.24 -8.76 34.27
CA ASN A 389 -13.47 -9.77 34.99
C ASN A 389 -14.26 -10.31 36.21
N GLY A 390 -15.30 -11.10 35.96
CA GLY A 390 -16.34 -11.49 36.93
C GLY A 390 -15.92 -12.37 38.13
N LYS A 391 -14.62 -12.59 38.36
CA LYS A 391 -14.06 -13.41 39.45
C LYS A 391 -13.91 -12.66 40.78
N ARG A 392 -13.95 -11.32 40.79
CA ARG A 392 -13.70 -10.52 42.01
C ARG A 392 -15.01 -10.04 42.62
N ARG A 393 -15.18 -10.22 43.94
CA ARG A 393 -16.37 -9.75 44.70
C ARG A 393 -16.36 -8.24 44.92
N SER A 394 -15.18 -7.65 45.09
CA SER A 394 -14.98 -6.21 45.14
C SER A 394 -13.59 -5.80 44.65
N VAL A 395 -13.47 -4.56 44.16
CA VAL A 395 -12.21 -3.92 43.76
C VAL A 395 -12.22 -2.50 44.31
N THR A 396 -11.19 -2.11 45.06
CA THR A 396 -11.02 -0.73 45.54
C THR A 396 -9.71 -0.17 45.01
N ILE A 397 -9.76 1.03 44.43
CA ILE A 397 -8.60 1.80 43.98
C ILE A 397 -8.62 3.11 44.74
N GLN A 398 -7.54 3.39 45.48
CA GLN A 398 -7.43 4.57 46.32
C GLN A 398 -6.13 5.32 46.04
N GLN A 399 -6.25 6.63 45.83
CA GLN A 399 -5.17 7.61 45.77
C GLN A 399 -5.49 8.75 46.75
N ALA A 400 -4.53 9.66 46.99
CA ALA A 400 -4.63 10.69 48.04
C ALA A 400 -5.98 11.42 48.11
N ASN A 401 -6.57 11.77 46.96
CA ASN A 401 -7.85 12.49 46.87
C ASN A 401 -8.93 11.73 46.07
N PHE A 402 -8.77 10.43 45.84
CA PHE A 402 -9.66 9.66 44.97
C PHE A 402 -9.87 8.24 45.50
N ARG A 403 -11.12 7.79 45.57
CA ARG A 403 -11.47 6.41 45.91
C ARG A 403 -12.55 5.89 44.96
N LEU A 404 -12.25 4.80 44.25
CA LEU A 404 -13.20 4.05 43.42
C LEU A 404 -13.40 2.67 44.04
N ARG A 405 -14.64 2.28 44.30
CA ARG A 405 -15.00 0.94 44.81
C ARG A 405 -16.04 0.31 43.89
N LEU A 406 -15.69 -0.81 43.27
CA LEU A 406 -16.59 -1.69 42.52
C LEU A 406 -16.96 -2.88 43.41
N GLU A 407 -18.25 -3.20 43.54
CA GLU A 407 -18.72 -4.37 44.30
C GLU A 407 -19.81 -5.12 43.54
N LYS A 408 -19.73 -6.45 43.56
CA LYS A 408 -20.76 -7.31 43.01
C LYS A 408 -21.89 -7.44 44.04
N ARG A 409 -23.00 -6.74 43.82
CA ARG A 409 -24.22 -6.96 44.62
C ARG A 409 -24.83 -8.30 44.21
N GLN A 410 -25.02 -9.21 45.17
CA GLN A 410 -25.93 -10.34 44.98
C GLN A 410 -27.34 -9.76 44.87
N SER A 411 -28.03 -10.03 43.77
CA SER A 411 -29.47 -9.79 43.69
C SER A 411 -30.15 -10.67 44.74
N LEU A 412 -31.00 -10.06 45.57
CA LEU A 412 -31.88 -10.74 46.52
C LEU A 412 -32.82 -11.71 45.80
#